data_AF-A0A9P7F0U2-F1
#
_entry.id   AF-A0A9P7F0U2-F1
#
_cell.length_a   1.000
_cell.length_b   1.000
_cell.length_c   1.000
_cell.angle_alpha   90.00
_cell.angle_beta   90.00
_cell.angle_gamma   90.00
#
_symmetry.space_group_name_H-M   'P 1'
#
loop_
_entity.id
_entity.type
_entity.pdbx_description
1 polymer ?
#
loop_
_entity_poly.entity_id
_entity_poly.type
_entity_poly.pdbx_seq_one_letter_code
_entity_poly.pdbx_strand_id
1 'polypeptide(L)'
;YPYGYQTANPSLPLVQASYTLHIWAQGGPSAFPTPGYLEPNSELEFAMYTPQAYTPLNSGWQCAGCSGALPQLKINSALPGVVAMIIIMLLSGFTTLRRVLD
;
A
#
# COMPACT_ATOMS: atom_id res chain seq x y z
N TYR A 1 7.04 -3.53 24.86
CA TYR A 1 6.84 -3.01 23.49
C TYR A 1 5.96 -1.77 23.56
N PRO A 2 6.16 -0.75 22.70
CA PRO A 2 5.54 0.57 22.85
C PRO A 2 4.01 0.58 22.92
N TYR A 3 3.35 -0.20 22.06
CA TYR A 3 1.89 -0.29 22.01
C TYR A 3 1.27 -0.74 23.35
N GLY A 4 1.86 -1.75 24.01
CA GLY A 4 1.35 -2.26 25.28
C GLY A 4 1.46 -1.24 26.41
N TYR A 5 2.52 -0.42 26.42
CA TYR A 5 2.67 0.66 27.39
C TYR A 5 1.60 1.74 27.19
N GLN A 6 1.36 2.17 25.95
CA GLN A 6 0.35 3.18 25.62
C GLN A 6 -1.06 2.75 26.06
N THR A 7 -1.42 1.47 25.90
CA THR A 7 -2.72 0.94 26.34
C THR A 7 -2.85 0.89 27.86
N ALA A 8 -1.76 0.57 28.58
CA ALA A 8 -1.77 0.48 30.04
C ALA A 8 -1.69 1.83 30.76
N ASN A 9 -1.16 2.87 30.10
CA ASN A 9 -0.90 4.18 30.69
C ASN A 9 -1.59 5.31 29.89
N PRO A 10 -2.93 5.37 29.86
CA PRO A 10 -3.66 6.33 29.05
C PRO A 10 -3.48 7.80 29.50
N SER A 11 -3.13 8.03 30.77
CA SER A 11 -2.84 9.36 31.31
C SER A 11 -1.42 9.87 30.99
N LEU A 12 -0.53 8.98 30.52
CA LEU A 12 0.87 9.30 30.22
C LEU A 12 1.27 8.68 28.86
N PRO A 13 0.65 9.14 27.76
CA PRO A 13 0.94 8.57 26.45
C PRO A 13 2.37 8.88 26.03
N LEU A 14 3.01 7.90 25.39
CA LEU A 14 4.27 8.16 24.73
C LEU A 14 4.04 9.07 23.52
N VAL A 15 4.79 10.16 23.43
CA VAL A 15 4.69 11.14 22.34
C VAL A 15 5.37 10.64 21.07
N GLN A 16 4.87 11.11 19.93
CA GLN A 16 5.50 10.89 18.63
C GLN A 16 6.67 11.85 18.48
N ALA A 17 7.87 11.37 18.81
CA ALA A 17 9.10 12.15 18.84
C ALA A 17 10.32 11.23 18.62
N SER A 18 11.49 11.85 18.47
CA SER A 18 12.77 11.15 18.59
C SER A 18 13.11 10.89 20.05
N TYR A 19 13.62 9.70 20.32
CA TYR A 19 14.09 9.26 21.62
C TYR A 19 15.52 8.75 21.52
N THR A 20 16.32 9.03 22.56
CA THR A 20 17.66 8.49 22.72
C THR A 20 17.60 7.20 23.54
N LEU A 21 18.17 6.12 23.04
CA LEU A 21 18.35 4.89 23.81
C LEU A 21 19.56 5.06 24.71
N HIS A 22 19.33 5.02 26.02
CA HIS A 22 20.42 4.86 26.97
C HIS A 22 20.51 3.41 27.44
N ILE A 23 21.69 2.81 27.31
CA ILE A 23 21.96 1.44 27.74
C ILE A 23 23.24 1.40 28.55
N TRP A 24 23.23 0.65 29.65
CA TRP A 24 24.39 0.47 30.54
C TRP A 24 24.29 -0.84 31.33
N ALA A 25 25.42 -1.34 31.81
CA ALA A 25 25.48 -2.44 32.77
C ALA A 25 25.04 -2.00 34.19
N GLN A 26 25.06 -2.89 35.18
CA GLN A 26 24.62 -2.60 36.55
C GLN A 26 25.34 -1.40 37.20
N GLY A 27 26.54 -1.03 36.73
CA GLY A 27 27.29 0.13 37.22
C GLY A 27 26.70 1.50 36.85
N GLY A 28 25.66 1.54 36.02
CA GLY A 28 25.02 2.80 35.61
C GLY A 28 25.75 3.55 34.48
N PRO A 29 25.26 4.76 34.14
CA PRO A 29 25.75 5.52 32.98
C PRO A 29 27.17 6.08 33.16
N SER A 30 27.68 6.17 34.38
CA SER A 30 29.02 6.67 34.70
C SER A 30 29.94 5.57 35.25
N ALA A 31 29.66 4.31 34.93
CA ALA A 31 30.48 3.18 35.37
C ALA A 31 31.91 3.29 34.81
N PHE A 32 32.90 2.95 35.63
CA PHE A 32 34.28 2.85 35.15
C PHE A 32 34.42 1.71 34.12
N PRO A 33 35.18 1.90 33.02
CA PRO A 33 35.40 0.86 32.02
C PRO A 33 36.01 -0.38 32.66
N THR A 34 35.29 -1.50 32.59
CA THR A 34 35.69 -2.77 33.21
C THR A 34 35.67 -3.88 32.17
N PRO A 35 36.74 -4.69 32.04
CA PRO A 35 36.77 -5.78 31.08
C PRO A 35 35.61 -6.76 31.27
N GLY A 36 34.93 -7.10 30.18
CA GLY A 36 33.79 -8.02 30.18
C GLY A 36 32.44 -7.40 30.56
N TYR A 37 32.39 -6.09 30.85
CA TYR A 37 31.14 -5.36 31.09
C TYR A 37 30.73 -4.53 29.89
N LEU A 38 29.43 -4.31 29.74
CA LEU A 38 28.87 -3.43 28.73
C LEU A 38 29.22 -1.97 29.05
N GLU A 39 29.86 -1.29 28.10
CA GLU A 39 30.11 0.14 28.16
C GLU A 39 28.80 0.94 27.99
N PRO A 40 28.56 2.00 28.78
CA PRO A 40 27.40 2.86 28.58
C PRO A 40 27.35 3.45 27.17
N ASN A 41 26.20 3.34 26.50
CA ASN A 41 25.99 3.96 25.18
C ASN A 41 24.71 4.79 25.16
N SER A 42 24.77 5.93 24.47
CA SER A 42 23.65 6.85 24.27
C SER A 42 23.63 7.48 22.87
N GLU A 43 24.26 6.82 21.90
CA GLU A 43 24.42 7.35 20.54
C GLU A 43 23.26 6.95 19.62
N LEU A 44 22.44 5.98 20.03
CA LEU A 44 21.32 5.51 19.23
C LEU A 44 20.09 6.40 19.46
N GLU A 45 19.65 7.06 18.40
CA GLU A 45 18.39 7.78 18.33
C GLU A 45 17.38 7.00 17.48
N PHE A 46 16.14 6.92 17.95
CA PHE A 46 15.04 6.29 17.21
C PHE A 46 13.78 7.16 17.27
N ALA A 47 13.05 7.21 16.16
CA ALA A 47 11.77 7.90 16.09
C ALA A 47 10.64 6.95 16.49
N MET A 48 9.75 7.40 17.36
CA MET A 48 8.54 6.67 17.69
C MET A 48 7.35 7.27 16.95
N TYR A 49 6.55 6.43 16.30
CA TYR A 49 5.37 6.83 15.54
C TYR A 49 4.13 6.09 16.02
N THR A 50 2.99 6.78 16.02
CA THR A 50 1.68 6.14 16.24
C THR A 50 1.19 5.59 14.90
N PRO A 51 0.87 4.29 14.80
CA PRO A 51 0.34 3.74 13.56
C PRO A 51 -1.02 4.37 13.24
N GLN A 52 -1.32 4.52 11.94
CA GLN A 52 -2.67 4.89 11.50
C GLN A 52 -3.67 3.81 11.93
N ALA A 53 -4.91 4.24 12.22
CA ALA A 53 -5.98 3.32 12.54
C ALA A 53 -6.20 2.33 11.38
N TYR A 54 -6.29 1.05 11.69
CA TYR A 54 -6.55 0.02 10.67
C TYR A 54 -7.95 0.19 10.09
N THR A 55 -8.04 0.50 8.80
CA THR A 55 -9.29 0.46 8.04
C THR A 55 -9.47 -0.93 7.44
N PRO A 56 -10.49 -1.69 7.83
CA PRO A 56 -10.67 -3.05 7.36
C PRO A 56 -11.09 -3.06 5.88
N LEU A 57 -10.69 -4.11 5.14
CA LEU A 57 -10.94 -4.19 3.69
C LEU A 57 -12.43 -4.11 3.33
N ASN A 58 -13.30 -4.58 4.23
CA ASN A 58 -14.75 -4.53 4.09
C ASN A 58 -15.36 -3.13 4.27
N SER A 59 -14.62 -2.13 4.77
CA SER A 59 -15.12 -0.77 4.99
C SER A 59 -15.12 0.09 3.71
N GLY A 60 -15.19 -0.52 2.53
CA GLY A 60 -15.35 0.18 1.25
C GLY A 60 -14.16 0.10 0.30
N TRP A 61 -13.13 -0.71 0.57
CA TRP A 61 -12.10 -0.96 -0.43
C TRP A 61 -12.68 -1.85 -1.54
N GLN A 62 -12.99 -1.23 -2.68
CA GLN A 62 -13.40 -1.94 -3.88
C GLN A 62 -12.22 -1.96 -4.85
N CYS A 63 -11.70 -3.17 -5.11
CA CYS A 63 -10.72 -3.36 -6.18
C CYS A 63 -11.35 -2.98 -7.52
N ALA A 64 -10.86 -1.91 -8.15
CA ALA A 64 -11.37 -1.35 -9.41
C ALA A 64 -11.28 -2.30 -10.63
N GLY A 65 -10.81 -3.53 -10.46
CA GLY A 65 -10.72 -4.55 -11.52
C GLY A 65 -10.98 -5.99 -11.06
N CYS A 66 -11.42 -6.23 -9.82
CA CYS A 66 -11.57 -7.60 -9.30
C CYS A 66 -13.00 -8.16 -9.42
N SER A 67 -13.97 -7.38 -9.92
CA SER A 67 -15.29 -7.88 -10.26
C SER A 67 -15.24 -8.60 -11.61
N GLY A 68 -15.19 -9.93 -11.55
CA GLY A 68 -15.22 -10.81 -12.71
C GLY A 68 -16.43 -10.58 -13.62
N ALA A 69 -16.20 -10.84 -14.91
CA ALA A 69 -17.22 -11.16 -15.92
C ALA A 69 -18.20 -10.07 -16.40
N LEU A 70 -17.82 -8.79 -16.34
CA LEU A 70 -18.23 -7.84 -17.38
C LEU A 70 -16.95 -7.31 -18.01
N PRO A 71 -16.68 -7.54 -19.31
CA PRO A 71 -15.69 -6.74 -19.99
C PRO A 71 -16.21 -5.31 -19.90
N GLN A 72 -15.69 -4.56 -18.94
CA GLN A 72 -15.65 -3.12 -19.02
C GLN A 72 -15.19 -2.89 -20.46
N LEU A 73 -16.05 -2.34 -21.33
CA LEU A 73 -15.61 -1.88 -22.65
C LEU A 73 -14.67 -0.70 -22.41
N LYS A 74 -13.51 -0.99 -21.81
CA LYS A 74 -12.32 -0.19 -21.97
C LYS A 74 -12.09 -0.26 -23.46
N ILE A 75 -12.12 0.90 -24.10
CA ILE A 75 -11.63 1.06 -25.46
C ILE A 75 -10.15 0.69 -25.39
N ASN A 76 -9.86 -0.61 -25.43
CA ASN A 76 -8.54 -1.09 -25.77
C ASN A 76 -8.31 -0.67 -27.22
N SER A 77 -7.07 -0.39 -27.57
CA SER A 77 -6.69 0.07 -28.91
C SER A 77 -7.18 -0.83 -30.06
N ALA A 78 -7.62 -2.05 -29.75
CA ALA A 78 -8.16 -3.01 -30.70
C ALA A 78 -9.67 -2.87 -31.00
N LEU A 79 -10.48 -2.34 -30.07
CA LEU A 79 -11.95 -2.29 -30.24
C LEU A 79 -12.42 -1.47 -31.47
N PRO A 80 -11.86 -0.27 -31.75
CA PRO A 80 -12.28 0.52 -32.91
C PRO A 80 -11.97 -0.18 -34.23
N GLY A 81 -10.85 -0.92 -34.29
CA GLY A 81 -10.44 -1.66 -35.48
C GLY A 81 -11.40 -2.80 -35.83
N VAL A 82 -11.87 -3.54 -34.82
CA VAL A 82 -12.83 -4.63 -35.02
C VAL A 82 -14.19 -4.10 -35.52
N VAL A 83 -14.68 -2.99 -34.94
CA VAL A 83 -15.94 -2.36 -35.37
C VAL A 83 -15.84 -1.85 -36.82
N ALA A 84 -14.73 -1.21 -37.17
CA ALA A 84 -14.50 -0.73 -38.53
C ALA A 84 -14.50 -1.87 -39.57
N MET A 85 -13.84 -3.00 -39.26
CA MET A 85 -13.82 -4.17 -40.14
C MET A 85 -15.21 -4.75 -40.38
N ILE A 86 -16.04 -4.85 -39.34
CA ILE A 86 -17.41 -5.35 -39.46
C ILE A 86 -18.25 -4.43 -40.38
N ILE A 87 -18.12 -3.11 -40.22
CA ILE A 87 -18.83 -2.13 -41.05
C ILE A 87 -18.39 -2.26 -42.53
N ILE A 88 -17.07 -2.37 -42.78
CA ILE A 88 -16.52 -2.54 -44.13
C ILE A 88 -17.04 -3.83 -44.78
N MET A 89 -17.07 -4.95 -44.04
CA MET A 89 -17.57 -6.22 -44.54
C MET A 89 -19.06 -6.14 -44.91
N LEU A 90 -19.89 -5.51 -44.07
CA LEU A 90 -21.33 -5.36 -44.33
C LEU A 90 -21.63 -4.46 -45.53
N LEU A 91 -20.95 -3.32 -45.63
CA LEU A 91 -21.12 -2.41 -46.77
C LEU A 91 -20.64 -3.05 -48.07
N SER A 92 -19.50 -3.75 -48.03
CA SER A 92 -18.97 -4.47 -49.19
C SER A 92 -19.93 -5.58 -49.65
N GLY A 93 -20.39 -6.42 -48.72
CA GLY A 93 -21.37 -7.47 -49.03
C GLY A 93 -22.71 -6.93 -49.54
N PHE A 94 -23.17 -5.80 -49.03
CA PHE A 94 -24.41 -5.18 -49.50
C PHE A 94 -24.30 -4.60 -50.91
N THR A 95 -23.15 -3.99 -51.24
CA THR A 95 -22.92 -3.45 -52.59
C THR A 95 -22.77 -4.55 -53.64
N THR A 96 -22.17 -5.69 -53.31
CA THR A 96 -22.06 -6.83 -54.22
C THR A 96 -23.41 -7.50 -54.45
N LEU A 97 -24.22 -7.69 -53.39
CA LEU A 97 -25.57 -8.24 -53.50
C LEU A 97 -26.49 -7.37 -54.37
N ARG A 98 -26.43 -6.04 -54.22
CA ARG A 98 -27.22 -5.13 -55.08
C ARG A 98 -26.83 -5.23 -56.56
N ARG A 99 -25.54 -5.30 -56.87
CA ARG A 99 -25.05 -5.42 -58.26
C ARG A 99 -25.37 -6.75 -58.95
N VAL A 100 -25.72 -7.79 -58.18
CA VAL A 100 -26.11 -9.11 -58.71
C VAL A 100 -27.64 -9.21 -58.88
N LEU A 101 -28.41 -8.40 -58.14
CA LEU A 101 -29.86 -8.36 -58.23
C LEU A 101 -30.39 -7.37 -59.30
N ASP A 102 -29.59 -6.41 -59.74
CA ASP A 102 -29.84 -5.52 -60.89
C ASP A 102 -29.29 -6.12 -62.20
#